data_AF-A0AAV7ASS5-F1
#
_entry.id   AF-A0AAV7ASS5-F1
#
_cell.length_a   1.000
_cell.length_b   1.000
_cell.length_c   1.000
_cell.angle_alpha   90.00
_cell.angle_beta   90.00
_cell.angle_gamma   90.00
#
_symmetry.space_group_name_H-M   'P 1'
#
loop_
_entity.id
_entity.type
_entity.pdbx_description
1 polymer ?
#
loop_
_entity_poly.entity_id
_entity_poly.type
_entity_poly.pdbx_seq_one_letter_code
_entity_poly.pdbx_strand_id
1 'polypeptide(L)'
;MSVILICFPSAPKVSPEAVKREAELDKYLESRVEDIIKKQGEEGVPDLVHVMRTLATETIPNLPPGGELASKRSVIEAVYNKLNPYRNDDTDSASTDDMW
;
A
#
# COMPACT_ATOMS: atom_id res chain seq x y z
N MET A 1 17.66 -1.51 8.79
CA MET A 1 18.07 -1.40 7.36
C MET A 1 18.81 -0.08 7.14
N SER A 2 19.94 -0.08 6.44
CA SER A 2 20.71 1.14 6.11
C SER A 2 20.83 1.28 4.59
N VAL A 3 20.62 2.48 4.05
CA VAL A 3 20.71 2.78 2.61
C VAL A 3 21.40 4.12 2.39
N ILE A 4 22.27 4.20 1.38
CA ILE A 4 22.90 5.46 0.93
C ILE A 4 22.55 5.64 -0.55
N LEU A 5 21.93 6.77 -0.88
CA LEU A 5 21.54 7.13 -2.25
C LEU A 5 22.33 8.37 -2.70
N ILE A 6 23.18 8.23 -3.72
CA ILE A 6 24.01 9.32 -4.27
C ILE A 6 23.53 9.64 -5.68
N CYS A 7 22.99 10.85 -5.90
CA CYS A 7 22.50 11.30 -7.20
C CYS A 7 23.52 12.20 -7.92
N PHE A 8 23.89 11.83 -9.15
CA PHE A 8 24.70 12.66 -10.03
C PHE A 8 23.84 13.65 -10.85
N PRO A 9 24.43 14.67 -11.51
CA PRO A 9 23.67 15.66 -12.27
C PRO A 9 22.72 15.08 -13.34
N SER A 10 23.10 13.94 -13.95
CA SER A 10 22.32 13.19 -14.95
C SER A 10 21.34 12.17 -14.36
N ALA A 11 21.13 12.15 -13.04
CA ALA A 11 20.14 11.30 -12.41
C ALA A 11 18.72 11.65 -12.91
N PRO A 12 17.79 10.67 -12.92
CA PRO A 12 16.40 10.89 -13.32
C PRO A 12 15.79 12.10 -12.61
N LYS A 13 15.16 12.98 -13.39
CA LYS A 13 14.45 14.15 -12.85
C LYS A 13 13.00 13.78 -12.55
N VAL A 14 12.38 14.57 -11.70
CA VAL A 14 10.95 14.45 -11.42
C VAL A 14 10.19 14.69 -12.73
N SER A 15 9.39 13.71 -13.14
CA SER A 15 8.50 13.82 -14.29
C SER A 15 7.08 14.15 -13.81
N PRO A 16 6.43 15.18 -14.36
CA PRO A 16 5.05 15.50 -14.00
C PRO A 16 4.08 14.37 -14.35
N GLU A 17 4.37 13.60 -15.41
CA GLU A 17 3.59 12.41 -15.77
C GLU A 17 3.74 11.28 -14.75
N ALA A 18 4.93 11.13 -14.16
CA ALA A 18 5.15 10.14 -13.10
C ALA A 18 4.40 10.53 -11.82
N VAL A 19 4.42 11.81 -11.45
CA VAL A 19 3.67 12.33 -10.29
C VAL A 19 2.16 12.13 -10.50
N LYS A 20 1.65 12.39 -11.70
CA LYS A 20 0.23 12.20 -12.01
C LYS A 20 -0.17 10.72 -11.92
N ARG A 21 0.63 9.82 -12.50
CA ARG A 21 0.37 8.36 -12.43
C ARG A 21 0.42 7.84 -11.00
N GLU A 22 1.33 8.36 -10.19
CA GLU A 22 1.43 8.02 -8.77
C GLU A 22 0.15 8.40 -8.02
N ALA A 23 -0.35 9.62 -8.22
CA ALA A 23 -1.60 10.07 -7.60
C ALA A 23 -2.83 9.30 -8.10
N GLU A 24 -2.87 8.93 -9.38
CA GLU A 24 -3.94 8.10 -9.95
C GLU A 24 -3.94 6.69 -9.34
N LEU A 25 -2.76 6.10 -9.16
CA LEU A 25 -2.60 4.79 -8.53
C LEU A 25 -3.00 4.84 -7.05
N ASP A 26 -2.57 5.87 -6.31
CA ASP A 26 -2.94 6.03 -4.91
C ASP A 26 -4.46 6.08 -4.77
N LYS A 27 -5.13 6.96 -5.54
CA LYS A 27 -6.60 7.07 -5.55
C LYS A 27 -7.28 5.75 -5.92
N TYR A 28 -6.73 4.99 -6.85
CA TYR A 28 -7.23 3.67 -7.20
C TYR A 28 -7.14 2.72 -6.01
N LEU A 29 -6.00 2.67 -5.32
CA LEU A 29 -5.82 1.86 -4.11
C LEU A 29 -6.78 2.28 -3.00
N GLU A 30 -6.99 3.58 -2.78
CA GLU A 30 -7.96 4.05 -1.78
C GLU A 30 -9.36 3.49 -2.07
N SER A 31 -9.82 3.60 -3.32
CA SER A 31 -11.12 3.08 -3.75
C SER A 31 -11.22 1.56 -3.59
N ARG A 32 -10.16 0.82 -3.93
CA ARG A 32 -10.15 -0.64 -3.78
C ARG A 32 -10.20 -1.06 -2.32
N VAL A 33 -9.46 -0.40 -1.43
CA VAL A 33 -9.50 -0.66 0.01
C VAL A 33 -10.89 -0.39 0.58
N GLU A 34 -11.52 0.71 0.19
CA GLU A 34 -12.90 1.01 0.56
C GLU A 34 -13.87 -0.09 0.11
N ASP A 35 -13.75 -0.56 -1.13
CA ASP A 35 -14.61 -1.61 -1.68
C ASP A 35 -14.45 -2.92 -0.92
N ILE A 36 -13.21 -3.31 -0.59
CA ILE A 36 -12.91 -4.54 0.15
C ILE A 36 -13.53 -4.48 1.56
N ILE A 37 -13.39 -3.35 2.26
CA ILE A 37 -13.96 -3.17 3.59
C ILE A 37 -15.49 -3.20 3.55
N LYS A 38 -16.12 -2.51 2.57
CA LYS A 38 -17.59 -2.48 2.42
C LYS A 38 -18.15 -3.86 2.07
N LYS A 39 -17.49 -4.60 1.16
CA LYS A 39 -17.95 -5.90 0.69
C LYS A 39 -17.94 -6.97 1.79
N GLN A 40 -17.04 -6.87 2.76
CA GLN A 40 -16.96 -7.80 3.89
C GLN A 40 -17.78 -7.37 5.10
N GLY A 41 -18.43 -6.20 5.06
CA GLY A 41 -19.24 -5.66 6.14
C GLY A 41 -20.43 -6.54 6.58
N GLU A 42 -20.76 -7.61 5.86
CA GLU A 42 -21.76 -8.61 6.27
C GLU A 42 -21.19 -9.68 7.24
N GLU A 43 -19.88 -9.92 7.25
CA GLU A 43 -19.20 -10.92 8.12
C GLU A 43 -18.25 -10.30 9.15
N GLY A 44 -17.85 -9.02 8.98
CA GLY A 44 -16.99 -8.28 9.88
C GLY A 44 -15.94 -7.44 9.15
N VAL A 45 -15.26 -6.52 9.85
CA VAL A 45 -14.22 -5.68 9.23
C VAL A 45 -12.92 -6.51 9.03
N PRO A 46 -12.42 -6.71 7.79
CA PRO A 46 -11.19 -7.43 7.54
C PRO A 46 -9.99 -6.82 8.25
N ASP A 47 -8.98 -7.65 8.54
CA ASP A 47 -7.68 -7.14 8.95
C ASP A 47 -6.85 -6.60 7.79
N LEU A 48 -5.85 -5.78 8.11
CA LEU A 48 -4.95 -5.20 7.11
C LEU A 48 -4.24 -6.30 6.30
N VAL A 49 -3.92 -7.43 6.93
CA VAL A 49 -3.29 -8.58 6.28
C VAL A 49 -4.20 -9.18 5.20
N HIS A 50 -5.49 -9.35 5.50
CA HIS A 50 -6.48 -9.81 4.55
C HIS A 50 -6.67 -8.81 3.42
N VAL A 51 -6.78 -7.50 3.72
CA VAL A 51 -6.88 -6.46 2.69
C VAL A 51 -5.67 -6.51 1.75
N MET A 52 -4.45 -6.57 2.28
CA MET A 52 -3.22 -6.67 1.48
C MET A 52 -3.19 -7.95 0.64
N ARG A 53 -3.66 -9.09 1.19
CA ARG A 53 -3.74 -10.35 0.45
C ARG A 53 -4.77 -10.27 -0.69
N THR A 54 -5.94 -9.71 -0.45
CA THR A 54 -6.96 -9.50 -1.48
C THR A 54 -6.43 -8.61 -2.60
N LEU A 55 -5.77 -7.49 -2.25
CA LEU A 55 -5.13 -6.61 -3.23
C LEU A 55 -4.01 -7.31 -4.00
N ALA A 56 -3.24 -8.21 -3.38
CA ALA A 56 -2.21 -8.99 -4.05
C ALA A 56 -2.77 -10.05 -5.02
N THR A 57 -3.96 -10.58 -4.73
CA THR A 57 -4.66 -11.48 -5.67
C THR A 57 -5.29 -10.74 -6.84
N GLU A 58 -5.50 -9.43 -6.72
CA GLU A 58 -5.97 -8.59 -7.79
C GLU A 58 -4.80 -8.14 -8.67
N THR A 59 -4.97 -8.19 -10.00
CA THR A 59 -3.96 -7.66 -10.92
C THR A 59 -4.05 -6.14 -10.95
N ILE A 60 -3.31 -5.47 -10.06
CA ILE A 60 -3.25 -4.00 -9.99
C ILE A 60 -2.25 -3.48 -11.03
N PRO A 61 -2.70 -2.72 -12.06
CA PRO A 61 -1.81 -2.18 -13.06
C PRO A 61 -0.99 -1.00 -12.50
N ASN A 62 0.17 -0.73 -13.10
CA ASN A 62 1.03 0.43 -12.81
C ASN A 62 1.69 0.46 -11.42
N LEU A 63 1.78 -0.68 -10.72
CA LEU A 63 2.54 -0.74 -9.47
C LEU A 63 4.02 -0.34 -9.67
N PRO A 64 4.67 0.25 -8.66
CA PRO A 64 6.08 0.62 -8.75
C PRO A 64 6.95 -0.59 -9.08
N PRO A 65 7.83 -0.51 -10.09
CA PRO A 65 8.67 -1.63 -10.48
C PRO A 65 9.61 -2.01 -9.33
N GLY A 66 9.70 -3.31 -9.02
CA GLY A 66 10.54 -3.87 -7.96
C GLY A 66 9.93 -3.77 -6.54
N GLY A 67 9.29 -2.65 -6.21
CA GLY A 67 8.62 -2.46 -4.92
C GLY A 67 7.22 -3.07 -4.83
N GLU A 68 6.55 -3.21 -5.97
CA GLU A 68 5.21 -3.79 -6.12
C GLU A 68 4.21 -3.31 -5.04
N LEU A 69 3.28 -4.15 -4.60
CA LEU A 69 2.29 -3.80 -3.58
C LEU A 69 2.93 -3.46 -2.23
N ALA A 70 4.07 -4.06 -1.89
CA ALA A 70 4.77 -3.80 -0.64
C ALA A 70 5.17 -2.33 -0.51
N SER A 71 5.62 -1.70 -1.60
CA SER A 71 5.97 -0.26 -1.63
C SER A 71 4.77 0.66 -1.39
N LYS A 72 3.55 0.18 -1.62
CA LYS A 72 2.30 0.92 -1.42
C LYS A 72 1.58 0.58 -0.12
N ARG A 73 2.16 -0.29 0.72
CA ARG A 73 1.59 -0.67 2.02
C ARG A 73 1.22 0.54 2.86
N SER A 74 2.09 1.56 2.92
CA SER A 74 1.84 2.77 3.73
C SER A 74 0.59 3.54 3.29
N VAL A 75 0.31 3.59 1.98
CA VAL A 75 -0.90 4.24 1.44
C VAL A 75 -2.14 3.44 1.83
N ILE A 76 -2.08 2.12 1.64
CA ILE A 76 -3.18 1.20 1.98
C ILE A 76 -3.49 1.24 3.48
N GLU A 77 -2.46 1.22 4.31
CA GLU A 77 -2.57 1.30 5.77
C GLU A 77 -3.16 2.64 6.22
N ALA A 78 -2.75 3.76 5.63
CA ALA A 78 -3.32 5.06 5.94
C ALA A 78 -4.83 5.12 5.63
N VAL A 79 -5.26 4.57 4.49
CA VAL A 79 -6.68 4.49 4.12
C VAL A 79 -7.43 3.56 5.05
N TYR A 80 -6.88 2.38 5.33
CA TYR A 80 -7.46 1.41 6.25
C TYR A 80 -7.67 2.00 7.65
N ASN A 81 -6.66 2.67 8.21
CA ASN A 81 -6.75 3.31 9.53
C ASN A 81 -7.76 4.45 9.57
N LYS A 82 -7.91 5.19 8.46
CA LYS A 82 -8.93 6.24 8.33
C LYS A 82 -10.35 5.66 8.34
N LEU A 83 -10.53 4.48 7.76
CA LEU A 83 -11.82 3.79 7.67
C LEU A 83 -12.13 2.94 8.92
N ASN A 84 -11.10 2.51 9.65
CA ASN A 84 -11.22 1.68 10.85
C ASN A 84 -10.33 2.17 12.02
N PRO A 85 -10.58 3.38 12.56
CA PRO A 85 -9.69 4.02 13.54
C PRO A 85 -9.63 3.34 14.92
N TYR A 86 -10.50 2.36 15.19
CA TYR A 86 -10.63 1.72 16.51
C TYR A 86 -9.78 0.44 16.68
N ARG A 87 -9.00 0.02 15.68
CA ARG A 87 -8.31 -1.28 15.68
C ARG A 87 -6.78 -1.20 15.72
N ASN A 88 -6.24 -0.08 16.23
CA ASN A 88 -4.81 0.22 16.21
C ASN A 88 -3.97 -0.36 17.37
N ASP A 89 -4.53 -1.16 18.29
CA ASP A 89 -3.79 -1.54 19.52
C ASP A 89 -3.06 -2.89 19.48
N ASP A 90 -3.31 -3.79 18.51
CA ASP A 90 -2.83 -5.19 18.62
C ASP A 90 -1.74 -5.64 17.62
N THR A 91 -1.15 -4.73 16.84
CA THR A 91 -0.07 -5.12 15.89
C THR A 91 1.26 -4.40 16.14
N ASP A 92 1.68 -4.36 17.40
CA ASP A 92 3.10 -4.18 17.76
C ASP A 92 3.62 -5.52 18.29
N SER A 93 3.99 -6.44 17.39
CA SER A 93 4.91 -7.59 17.60
C SER A 93 4.69 -8.69 16.55
N ALA A 94 5.25 -8.50 15.35
CA ALA A 94 5.71 -9.63 14.55
C ALA A 94 6.79 -9.14 13.59
N SER A 95 8.03 -9.20 14.06
CA SER A 95 9.22 -9.23 13.22
C SER A 95 8.95 -10.13 12.02
N THR A 96 8.80 -9.54 10.84
CA THR A 96 8.77 -10.27 9.57
C THR A 96 9.97 -9.83 8.73
N ASP A 97 11.12 -9.72 9.39
CA ASP A 97 12.42 -9.89 8.76
C ASP A 97 12.66 -11.40 8.71
N ASP A 98 12.15 -12.10 7.69
CA ASP A 98 12.55 -13.45 7.23
C ASP A 98 11.37 -14.16 6.55
N MET A 99 11.06 -13.79 5.30
CA MET A 99 10.65 -14.78 4.29
C MET A 99 10.85 -14.13 2.92
N TRP A 100 11.92 -14.55 2.25
CA TRP A 100 12.28 -14.17 0.88
C TRP A 100 11.24 -14.68 -0.13
#